data_AF-A0A6B1GWD1-F1
#
_entry.id   AF-A0A6B1GWD1-F1
#
_cell.length_a   1.000
_cell.length_b   1.000
_cell.length_c   1.000
_cell.angle_alpha   90.00
_cell.angle_beta   90.00
_cell.angle_gamma   90.00
#
_symmetry.space_group_name_H-M   'P 1'
#
loop_
_entity.id
_entity.type
_entity.pdbx_description
1 polymer ?
#
loop_
_entity_poly.entity_id
_entity_poly.type
_entity_poly.pdbx_seq_one_letter_code
_entity_poly.pdbx_strand_id
1 'polypeptide(L)'
;SSMLVVWTAFTGDVSVAGLSIFAPDRLLAQSYSRNFERDADRFAFDYLGQAGIPPTRLGDILRRLERMSGTAGMPVWSSSHPGAEERSRNAEEAEAQARDSAEGDE
;
A
#
# COMPACT_ATOMS: atom_id res chain seq x y z
N SER A 1 21.42 5.56 -37.02
CA SER A 1 21.56 4.51 -35.98
C SER A 1 20.26 3.80 -35.62
N SER A 2 19.36 3.50 -36.58
CA SER A 2 18.14 2.71 -36.32
C SER A 2 18.34 1.19 -36.35
N MET A 3 19.56 0.71 -36.64
CA MET A 3 19.86 -0.73 -36.75
C MET A 3 20.08 -1.43 -35.40
N LEU A 4 20.32 -0.68 -34.32
CA LEU A 4 20.60 -1.25 -32.99
C LEU A 4 19.35 -1.85 -32.31
N VAL A 5 18.16 -1.30 -32.62
CA VAL A 5 16.88 -1.68 -31.98
C VAL A 5 16.35 -3.02 -32.53
N VAL A 6 16.68 -3.35 -33.78
CA VAL A 6 16.18 -4.58 -34.43
C VAL A 6 16.94 -5.82 -33.93
N TRP A 7 18.20 -5.67 -33.53
CA TRP A 7 19.01 -6.80 -33.04
C TRP A 7 18.62 -7.22 -31.61
N THR A 8 18.15 -6.27 -30.79
CA THR A 8 17.67 -6.55 -29.42
C THR A 8 16.37 -7.35 -29.39
N ALA A 9 15.56 -7.30 -30.45
CA ALA A 9 14.31 -8.04 -30.56
C ALA A 9 14.51 -9.54 -30.85
N PHE A 10 15.62 -9.93 -31.50
CA PHE A 10 15.89 -11.33 -31.86
C PHE A 10 16.58 -12.14 -30.75
N THR A 11 17.16 -11.48 -29.74
CA THR A 11 17.61 -12.11 -28.47
C THR A 11 16.49 -12.09 -27.40
N GLY A 12 15.25 -11.81 -27.81
CA GLY A 12 14.12 -11.47 -26.95
C GLY A 12 13.43 -12.65 -26.28
N ASP A 13 14.08 -13.31 -25.33
CA ASP A 13 13.39 -14.17 -24.34
C ASP A 13 13.34 -13.57 -22.93
N VAL A 14 13.71 -12.31 -22.73
CA VAL A 14 13.35 -11.62 -21.48
C VAL A 14 13.29 -10.10 -21.64
N SER A 15 12.14 -9.54 -21.28
CA SER A 15 12.00 -8.26 -20.57
C SER A 15 11.85 -6.92 -21.31
N VAL A 16 11.32 -6.87 -22.54
CA VAL A 16 10.68 -5.61 -23.00
C VAL A 16 9.32 -5.41 -22.30
N ALA A 17 8.60 -6.49 -22.01
CA ALA A 17 7.38 -6.45 -21.19
C ALA A 17 7.63 -6.05 -19.72
N GLY A 18 8.86 -6.28 -19.20
CA GLY A 18 9.28 -5.83 -17.87
C GLY A 18 9.47 -4.31 -17.79
N LEU A 19 9.86 -3.64 -18.88
CA LEU A 19 10.05 -2.19 -18.93
C LEU A 19 8.75 -1.39 -18.78
N SER A 20 7.59 -2.00 -19.03
CA SER A 20 6.28 -1.38 -18.84
C SER A 20 5.99 -1.00 -17.38
N ILE A 21 6.55 -1.74 -16.42
CA ILE A 21 6.41 -1.50 -14.98
C ILE A 21 7.40 -0.40 -14.53
N PHE A 22 8.48 -0.18 -15.29
CA PHE A 22 9.51 0.83 -15.03
C PHE A 22 9.32 2.14 -15.82
N ALA A 23 8.18 2.33 -16.48
CA ALA A 23 7.83 3.61 -17.06
C ALA A 23 7.80 4.68 -15.94
N PRO A 24 8.53 5.80 -16.05
CA PRO A 24 8.64 6.80 -14.99
C PRO A 24 7.28 7.25 -14.45
N ASP A 25 6.29 7.44 -15.33
CA ASP A 25 4.94 7.86 -14.95
C ASP A 25 4.20 6.83 -14.09
N ARG A 26 4.42 5.52 -14.32
CA ARG A 26 3.81 4.45 -13.52
C ARG A 26 4.42 4.37 -12.13
N LEU A 27 5.75 4.48 -12.03
CA LEU A 27 6.47 4.51 -10.75
C LEU A 27 6.07 5.74 -9.92
N LEU A 28 5.96 6.90 -10.58
CA LEU A 28 5.48 8.14 -9.95
C LEU A 28 4.04 7.98 -9.44
N ALA A 29 3.13 7.48 -10.28
CA ALA A 29 1.74 7.25 -9.88
C ALA A 29 1.62 6.25 -8.71
N GLN A 30 2.40 5.16 -8.73
CA GLN A 30 2.45 4.22 -7.60
C GLN A 30 3.03 4.84 -6.33
N SER A 31 4.10 5.65 -6.44
CA SER A 31 4.68 6.35 -5.30
C SER A 31 3.68 7.35 -4.69
N TYR A 32 2.99 8.10 -5.55
CA TYR A 32 1.96 9.06 -5.15
C TYR A 32 0.78 8.38 -4.47
N SER A 33 0.31 7.26 -5.03
CA SER A 33 -0.72 6.40 -4.42
C SER A 33 -0.30 5.92 -3.02
N ARG A 34 0.94 5.44 -2.83
CA ARG A 34 1.43 5.05 -1.49
C ARG A 34 1.52 6.21 -0.51
N ASN A 35 1.87 7.42 -0.96
CA ASN A 35 1.84 8.60 -0.09
C ASN A 35 0.42 8.90 0.40
N PHE A 36 -0.57 8.82 -0.49
CA PHE A 36 -1.96 9.03 -0.09
C PHE A 36 -2.48 8.00 0.90
N GLU A 37 -2.15 6.72 0.72
CA GLU A 37 -2.53 5.70 1.72
C GLU A 37 -1.91 6.00 3.09
N ARG A 38 -0.65 6.45 3.13
CA ARG A 38 0.01 6.84 4.39
C ARG A 38 -0.66 8.03 5.06
N ASP A 39 -1.00 9.06 4.29
CA ASP A 39 -1.67 10.25 4.83
C ASP A 39 -3.08 9.91 5.33
N ALA A 40 -3.80 9.05 4.59
CA ALA A 40 -5.12 8.56 4.97
C ALA A 40 -5.06 7.69 6.23
N ASP A 41 -4.07 6.79 6.33
CA ASP A 41 -3.86 5.95 7.51
C ASP A 41 -3.55 6.78 8.73
N ARG A 42 -2.65 7.76 8.61
CA ARG A 42 -2.34 8.67 9.72
C ARG A 42 -3.58 9.40 10.21
N PHE A 43 -4.35 9.97 9.29
CA PHE A 43 -5.62 10.61 9.65
C PHE A 43 -6.57 9.65 10.37
N ALA A 44 -6.68 8.41 9.87
CA ALA A 44 -7.52 7.39 10.49
C ALA A 44 -7.03 6.99 11.88
N PHE A 45 -5.72 6.85 12.10
CA PHE A 45 -5.16 6.54 13.41
C PHE A 45 -5.45 7.65 14.42
N ASP A 46 -5.23 8.90 14.03
CA ASP A 46 -5.52 10.07 14.87
C ASP A 46 -7.01 10.14 15.23
N TYR A 47 -7.89 9.92 14.23
CA TYR A 47 -9.33 9.92 14.43
C TYR A 47 -9.81 8.78 15.34
N LEU A 48 -9.29 7.56 15.14
CA LEU A 48 -9.62 6.40 15.97
C LEU A 48 -9.16 6.60 17.41
N GLY A 49 -7.94 7.13 17.60
CA GLY A 49 -7.40 7.46 18.92
C GLY A 49 -8.28 8.47 19.67
N GLN A 50 -8.68 9.56 19.01
CA GLN A 50 -9.61 10.55 19.58
C GLN A 50 -10.97 9.95 19.94
N ALA A 51 -11.42 8.94 19.20
CA ALA A 51 -12.66 8.23 19.48
C ALA A 51 -12.53 7.12 20.55
N GLY A 52 -11.34 6.90 21.11
CA GLY A 52 -11.07 5.81 22.05
C GLY A 52 -11.11 4.42 21.40
N ILE A 53 -10.92 4.35 20.08
CA ILE A 53 -10.91 3.11 19.31
C ILE A 53 -9.44 2.74 19.00
N PRO A 54 -9.00 1.49 19.26
CA PRO A 54 -7.65 1.08 18.93
C PRO A 54 -7.32 1.23 17.42
N PRO A 55 -6.19 1.86 17.06
CA PRO A 55 -5.75 1.98 15.66
C PRO A 55 -5.67 0.64 14.92
N THR A 56 -5.32 -0.45 15.62
CA THR A 56 -5.30 -1.83 15.09
C THR A 56 -6.60 -2.28 14.45
N ARG A 57 -7.74 -1.68 14.81
CA ARG A 57 -9.04 -1.96 14.16
C ARG A 57 -9.03 -1.62 12.68
N LEU A 58 -8.26 -0.62 12.24
CA LEU A 58 -8.07 -0.33 10.83
C LEU A 58 -7.35 -1.50 10.14
N GLY A 59 -6.24 -1.98 10.70
CA GLY A 59 -5.49 -3.13 10.18
C GLY A 59 -6.36 -4.39 10.03
N ASP A 60 -7.22 -4.67 11.01
CA ASP A 60 -8.16 -5.79 10.93
C ASP A 60 -9.14 -5.68 9.75
N ILE A 61 -9.66 -4.47 9.49
CA ILE A 61 -10.54 -4.20 8.36
C ILE A 61 -9.78 -4.38 7.05
N LEU A 62 -8.57 -3.85 6.93
CA LEU A 62 -7.74 -3.98 5.73
C LEU A 62 -7.43 -5.45 5.41
N ARG A 63 -7.01 -6.23 6.41
CA ARG A 63 -6.79 -7.69 6.26
C ARG A 63 -8.07 -8.43 5.90
N ARG A 64 -9.22 -7.99 6.40
CA ARG A 64 -10.52 -8.59 6.03
C ARG A 64 -10.88 -8.25 4.58
N LEU A 65 -10.69 -7.01 4.15
CA LEU A 65 -10.92 -6.58 2.77
C LEU A 65 -10.02 -7.34 1.80
N GLU A 66 -8.75 -7.52 2.14
CA GLU A 66 -7.81 -8.29 1.32
C GLU A 66 -8.23 -9.76 1.20
N ARG A 67 -8.67 -10.41 2.28
CA ARG A 67 -9.17 -11.79 2.23
C ARG A 67 -10.48 -11.93 1.45
N MET A 68 -11.33 -10.91 1.50
CA MET A 68 -12.59 -10.87 0.72
C MET A 68 -12.37 -10.45 -0.74
N SER A 69 -11.18 -9.95 -1.06
CA SER A 69 -10.79 -9.56 -2.41
C SER A 69 -10.88 -10.76 -3.35
N GLY A 70 -11.57 -10.62 -4.47
CA GLY A 70 -11.71 -11.70 -5.46
C GLY A 70 -12.72 -12.80 -5.09
N THR A 71 -13.44 -12.70 -3.96
CA THR A 71 -14.61 -13.53 -3.68
C THR A 71 -15.91 -12.84 -4.13
N ALA A 72 -16.88 -13.60 -4.63
CA ALA A 72 -18.25 -13.15 -4.93
C ALA A 72 -18.40 -11.90 -5.83
N GLY A 73 -17.54 -11.74 -6.85
CA GLY A 73 -17.64 -10.63 -7.81
C GLY A 73 -17.23 -9.25 -7.25
N MET A 74 -16.63 -9.22 -6.06
CA MET A 74 -16.04 -8.00 -5.52
C MET A 74 -14.76 -7.64 -6.30
N PRO A 75 -14.56 -6.36 -6.66
CA PRO A 75 -13.31 -5.90 -7.24
C PRO A 75 -12.13 -6.30 -6.36
N VAL A 76 -10.99 -6.60 -6.99
CA VAL A 76 -9.77 -6.93 -6.27
C VAL A 76 -9.31 -5.65 -5.56
N TRP A 77 -9.65 -5.48 -4.28
CA TRP A 77 -9.38 -4.25 -3.53
C TRP A 77 -7.88 -3.92 -3.49
N SER A 78 -7.04 -4.96 -3.35
CA SER A 78 -5.58 -4.85 -3.36
C SER A 78 -5.00 -4.33 -4.69
N SER A 79 -5.77 -4.34 -5.79
CA SER A 79 -5.33 -3.78 -7.07
C SER A 79 -5.26 -2.25 -7.07
N SER A 80 -6.16 -1.60 -6.32
CA SER A 80 -6.21 -0.13 -6.19
C SER A 80 -5.57 0.34 -4.89
N HIS A 81 -5.64 -0.49 -3.83
CA HIS A 81 -5.13 -0.18 -2.50
C HIS A 81 -4.26 -1.35 -1.98
N PRO A 82 -3.02 -1.49 -2.47
CA PRO A 82 -2.12 -2.55 -2.02
C PRO A 82 -1.58 -2.31 -0.61
N GLY A 83 -0.98 -3.35 -0.01
CA GLY A 83 -0.17 -3.21 1.20
C GLY A 83 -0.94 -3.30 2.52
N ALA A 84 -2.04 -4.06 2.58
CA ALA A 84 -2.80 -4.25 3.81
C ALA A 84 -1.94 -4.74 5.00
N GLU A 85 -0.97 -5.62 4.75
CA GLU A 85 -0.08 -6.11 5.81
C GLU A 85 0.84 -5.01 6.35
N GLU A 86 1.50 -4.24 5.47
CA GLU A 86 2.35 -3.10 5.87
C GLU A 86 1.54 -2.06 6.66
N ARG A 87 0.32 -1.77 6.22
CA ARG A 87 -0.56 -0.80 6.87
C ARG A 87 -1.09 -1.31 8.21
N SER A 88 -1.32 -2.61 8.33
CA SER A 88 -1.64 -3.24 9.62
C SER A 88 -0.46 -3.16 10.58
N ARG A 89 0.75 -3.38 10.05
CA ARG A 89 2.07 -2.94 10.59
C ARG A 89 1.96 -1.61 11.34
N ASN A 90 1.69 -0.58 10.54
CA ASN A 90 1.68 0.80 11.00
C ASN A 90 0.58 1.07 12.03
N ALA A 91 -0.55 0.35 11.94
CA ALA A 91 -1.63 0.46 12.92
C ALA A 91 -1.22 -0.10 14.30
N GLU A 92 -0.47 -1.20 14.34
CA GLU A 92 0.09 -1.77 15.57
C GLU A 92 1.11 -0.83 16.20
N GLU A 93 1.97 -0.22 15.38
CA GLU A 93 2.94 0.80 15.82
C GLU A 93 2.27 2.06 16.36
N ALA A 94 1.21 2.55 15.70
CA ALA A 94 0.45 3.72 16.15
C ALA A 94 -0.24 3.46 17.49
N GLU A 95 -0.78 2.26 17.70
CA GLU A 95 -1.35 1.89 18.99
C GLU A 95 -0.30 1.82 20.10
N ALA A 96 0.89 1.27 19.82
CA ALA A 96 1.99 1.24 20.78
C ALA A 96 2.42 2.66 21.18
N GLN A 97 2.60 3.57 20.21
CA GLN A 97 2.95 4.97 20.47
C GLN A 97 1.90 5.71 21.31
N ALA A 98 0.62 5.42 21.08
CA ALA A 98 -0.47 6.01 21.86
C ALA A 98 -0.45 5.54 23.32
N ARG A 99 -0.07 4.27 23.57
CA ARG A 99 0.08 3.74 24.94
C ARG A 99 1.27 4.35 25.66
N ASP A 100 2.43 4.40 25.01
CA ASP A 100 3.65 4.97 25.59
C ASP A 100 3.47 6.46 25.95
N SER A 101 2.73 7.20 25.11
CA SER A 101 2.41 8.61 25.36
C SER A 101 1.49 8.78 26.59
N ALA A 102 0.58 7.84 26.83
CA ALA A 102 -0.30 7.87 28.00
C ALA A 102 0.43 7.53 29.31
N GLU A 103 1.45 6.66 29.25
CA GLU A 103 2.27 6.30 30.42
C GLU A 103 3.30 7.40 30.79
N GLY A 104 3.76 8.19 29.81
CA GLY A 104 4.72 9.28 30.05
C GLY A 104 4.13 10.56 30.66
N ASP A 105 2.80 10.68 30.70
CA ASP A 105 2.07 11.81 31.26
C ASP A 105 1.70 11.62 32.76
N GLU A 106 2.06 10.48 33.36
CA GLU A 106 1.92 10.17 34.79
C GLU A 106 3.18 10.48 35.63
#